data_AF-A0A4R4PCU7-F1
#
_entry.id   AF-A0A4R4PCU7-F1
#
_cell.length_a   1.000
_cell.length_b   1.000
_cell.length_c   1.000
_cell.angle_alpha   90.00
_cell.angle_beta   90.00
_cell.angle_gamma   90.00
#
_symmetry.space_group_name_H-M   'P 1'
#
loop_
_entity.id
_entity.type
_entity.pdbx_description
1 polymer ?
#
loop_
_entity_poly.entity_id
_entity_poly.type
_entity_poly.pdbx_seq_one_letter_code
_entity_poly.pdbx_strand_id
1 'polypeptide(L)'
;FAAGEVDAVLIGADRIAADGSVANKVGSYPLAVLAKHHGVPFVVVAPVSTVDLATPDGAGIQVEQRPGHEVTDVRPGVPVAPVGTQAYNPAFDVTPAELVTAIVTEHGVVSPVDHGTLAEVCSRSRSTKS
;
A
#
# COMPACT_ATOMS: atom_id res chain seq x y z
N PHE A 1 -10.14 8.76 -14.03
CA PHE A 1 -10.19 7.42 -14.65
C PHE A 1 -11.03 7.41 -15.92
N ALA A 2 -12.35 7.18 -15.90
CA ALA A 2 -13.13 7.08 -17.15
C ALA A 2 -13.21 8.38 -17.98
N ALA A 3 -13.31 9.53 -17.32
CA ALA A 3 -13.31 10.84 -17.99
C ALA A 3 -11.91 11.31 -18.44
N GLY A 4 -10.85 10.55 -18.16
CA GLY A 4 -9.46 10.94 -18.49
C GLY A 4 -8.87 12.03 -17.59
N GLU A 5 -9.58 12.49 -16.55
CA GLU A 5 -9.15 13.59 -15.68
C GLU A 5 -8.16 13.18 -14.56
N VAL A 6 -7.68 11.94 -14.56
CA VAL A 6 -6.72 11.45 -13.55
C VAL A 6 -5.48 10.99 -14.27
N ASP A 7 -4.39 11.74 -14.09
CA ASP A 7 -3.12 11.49 -14.77
C ASP A 7 -2.24 10.48 -14.03
N ALA A 8 -2.36 10.40 -12.70
CA ALA A 8 -1.61 9.47 -11.86
C ALA A 8 -2.31 9.29 -10.51
N VAL A 9 -2.02 8.17 -9.84
CA VAL A 9 -2.35 7.92 -8.44
C VAL A 9 -1.07 7.87 -7.63
N LEU A 10 -1.04 8.61 -6.52
CA LEU A 10 0.05 8.57 -5.55
C LEU A 10 -0.51 8.17 -4.18
N ILE A 11 0.10 7.16 -3.55
CA ILE A 11 -0.22 6.75 -2.18
C ILE A 11 1.06 6.60 -1.34
N GLY A 12 0.89 6.57 -0.01
CA GLY A 12 1.94 6.13 0.90
C GLY A 12 2.02 4.60 1.00
N ALA A 13 2.81 4.13 1.96
CA ALA A 13 2.83 2.73 2.37
C ALA A 13 3.10 2.61 3.87
N ASP A 14 2.49 1.62 4.51
CA ASP A 14 2.79 1.21 5.88
C ASP A 14 3.88 0.13 5.90
N ARG A 15 3.90 -0.76 4.89
CA ARG A 15 4.95 -1.77 4.68
C ARG A 15 5.07 -2.13 3.20
N ILE A 16 6.28 -2.37 2.74
CA ILE A 16 6.57 -2.91 1.40
C ILE A 16 7.33 -4.22 1.57
N ALA A 17 6.79 -5.33 1.07
CA ALA A 17 7.47 -6.63 1.08
C ALA A 17 8.60 -6.69 0.04
N ALA A 18 9.42 -7.73 0.10
CA ALA A 18 10.61 -7.86 -0.72
C ALA A 18 10.31 -8.00 -2.22
N ASP A 19 9.17 -8.59 -2.61
CA ASP A 19 8.67 -8.62 -4.00
C ASP A 19 8.13 -7.27 -4.50
N GLY A 20 7.95 -6.30 -3.59
CA GLY A 20 7.34 -5.00 -3.86
C GLY A 20 5.83 -4.94 -3.64
N SER A 21 5.21 -6.00 -3.10
CA SER A 21 3.84 -5.95 -2.60
C SER A 21 3.72 -4.91 -1.49
N VAL A 22 2.67 -4.09 -1.55
CA VAL A 22 2.52 -2.92 -0.68
C VAL A 22 1.30 -3.07 0.21
N ALA A 23 1.52 -3.02 1.52
CA ALA A 23 0.45 -2.81 2.48
C ALA A 23 0.28 -1.31 2.77
N ASN A 24 -0.95 -0.83 2.60
CA ASN A 24 -1.35 0.54 2.91
C ASN A 24 -2.82 0.55 3.37
N LYS A 25 -3.32 1.71 3.80
CA LYS A 25 -4.71 1.90 4.22
C LYS A 25 -5.69 1.21 3.26
N VAL A 26 -6.67 0.50 3.83
CA VAL A 26 -7.72 -0.18 3.06
C VAL A 26 -8.36 0.77 2.05
N GLY A 27 -8.54 0.29 0.82
CA GLY A 27 -8.91 1.09 -0.35
C GLY A 27 -7.77 1.27 -1.36
N SER A 28 -6.53 0.92 -1.00
CA SER A 28 -5.37 1.06 -1.89
C SER A 28 -5.38 0.02 -3.01
N TYR A 29 -5.64 -1.25 -2.69
CA TYR A 29 -5.75 -2.34 -3.67
C TYR A 29 -6.82 -2.07 -4.75
N PRO A 30 -8.09 -1.77 -4.42
CA PRO A 30 -9.10 -1.49 -5.46
C PRO A 30 -8.75 -0.25 -6.28
N LEU A 31 -8.09 0.76 -5.69
CA LEU A 31 -7.62 1.93 -6.43
C LEU A 31 -6.51 1.55 -7.43
N ALA A 32 -5.60 0.65 -7.07
CA ALA A 32 -4.56 0.13 -7.96
C ALA A 32 -5.16 -0.69 -9.12
N VAL A 33 -6.18 -1.50 -8.84
CA VAL A 33 -6.95 -2.24 -9.88
C VAL A 33 -7.60 -1.27 -10.86
N LEU A 34 -8.26 -0.21 -10.37
CA LEU A 34 -8.86 0.83 -11.22
C LEU A 34 -7.80 1.57 -12.04
N ALA A 35 -6.67 1.92 -11.43
CA ALA A 35 -5.58 2.59 -12.13
C ALA A 35 -5.04 1.75 -13.28
N LYS A 36 -4.76 0.46 -13.05
CA LYS A 36 -4.34 -0.47 -14.09
C LYS A 36 -5.39 -0.64 -15.20
N HIS A 37 -6.66 -0.77 -14.84
CA HIS A 37 -7.74 -0.91 -15.82
C HIS A 37 -7.84 0.30 -16.77
N HIS A 38 -7.57 1.50 -16.26
CA HIS A 38 -7.65 2.74 -17.02
C HIS A 38 -6.30 3.23 -17.58
N GLY A 39 -5.22 2.44 -17.45
CA GLY A 39 -3.90 2.82 -17.94
C GLY A 39 -3.27 4.02 -17.22
N VAL A 40 -3.69 4.27 -15.97
CA VAL A 40 -3.17 5.35 -15.14
C VAL A 40 -2.02 4.82 -14.26
N PRO A 41 -0.86 5.49 -14.21
CA PRO A 41 0.24 5.14 -13.31
C PRO A 41 -0.20 5.11 -11.84
N PHE A 42 0.17 4.04 -11.14
CA PHE A 42 -0.04 3.88 -9.70
C PHE A 42 1.32 3.88 -8.99
N VAL A 43 1.62 4.97 -8.29
CA VAL A 43 2.93 5.22 -7.70
C VAL A 43 2.83 5.20 -6.18
N VAL A 44 3.74 4.45 -5.55
CA VAL A 44 3.87 4.39 -4.10
C VAL A 44 5.04 5.27 -3.69
N VAL A 45 4.83 6.15 -2.70
CA VAL A 45 5.87 7.03 -2.17
C VAL A 45 6.11 6.68 -0.71
N ALA A 46 7.27 6.10 -0.42
CA ALA A 46 7.60 5.63 0.92
C ALA A 46 9.11 5.64 1.15
N PRO A 47 9.57 5.90 2.39
CA PRO A 47 10.99 5.84 2.70
C PRO A 47 11.51 4.40 2.64
N VAL A 48 12.81 4.21 2.44
CA VAL A 48 13.43 2.87 2.45
C VAL A 48 13.25 2.13 3.78
N SER A 49 13.00 2.85 4.87
CA SER A 49 12.69 2.26 6.18
C SER A 49 11.34 1.54 6.24
N THR A 50 10.44 1.79 5.27
CA THR A 50 9.16 1.09 5.12
C THR A 50 9.31 -0.26 4.41
N VAL A 51 10.45 -0.51 3.77
CA VAL A 51 10.73 -1.75 3.05
C VAL A 51 11.20 -2.84 4.02
N ASP A 52 10.47 -3.95 4.03
CA ASP A 52 10.72 -5.15 4.82
C ASP A 52 11.21 -6.28 3.89
N LEU A 53 12.53 -6.30 3.64
CA LEU A 53 13.17 -7.33 2.81
C LEU A 53 13.14 -8.74 3.44
N ALA A 54 12.75 -8.88 4.70
CA ALA A 54 12.62 -10.19 5.36
C ALA A 54 11.27 -10.86 5.05
N THR A 55 10.27 -10.09 4.65
CA THR A 55 8.95 -10.60 4.22
C THR A 55 9.00 -10.82 2.70
N PRO A 56 8.97 -12.08 2.20
CA PRO A 56 9.20 -12.35 0.78
C PRO A 56 8.16 -11.73 -0.14
N ASP A 57 6.89 -11.77 0.25
CA ASP A 57 5.76 -11.32 -0.55
C ASP A 57 4.61 -10.76 0.30
N GLY A 58 3.59 -10.24 -0.37
CA GLY A 58 2.40 -9.68 0.26
C GLY A 58 1.61 -10.66 1.14
N ALA A 59 1.72 -11.98 0.93
CA ALA A 59 1.00 -12.97 1.73
C ALA A 59 1.59 -13.12 3.15
N GLY A 60 2.85 -12.73 3.33
CA GLY A 60 3.50 -12.68 4.64
C GLY A 60 3.05 -11.49 5.52
N ILE A 61 2.36 -10.49 4.95
CA ILE A 61 1.95 -9.30 5.69
C ILE A 61 0.68 -9.59 6.52
N GLN A 62 0.80 -9.47 7.85
CA GLN A 62 -0.33 -9.59 8.76
C GLN A 62 -1.16 -8.30 8.76
N VAL A 63 -2.43 -8.40 8.36
CA VAL A 63 -3.35 -7.25 8.33
C VAL A 63 -4.05 -7.08 9.68
N GLU A 64 -3.86 -5.91 10.30
CA GLU A 64 -4.55 -5.52 11.54
C GLU A 64 -6.07 -5.52 11.36
N GLN A 65 -6.78 -6.21 12.26
CA GLN A 65 -8.23 -6.13 12.39
C GLN A 65 -8.58 -5.11 13.47
N ARG A 66 -9.37 -4.11 13.11
CA ARG A 66 -9.79 -3.05 14.02
C ARG A 66 -11.18 -3.30 14.60
N PRO A 67 -11.56 -2.64 15.70
CA PRO A 67 -12.88 -2.80 16.28
C PRO A 67 -13.99 -2.50 15.28
N GLY A 68 -15.05 -3.32 15.28
CA GLY A 68 -16.18 -3.15 14.36
C GLY A 68 -16.96 -1.84 14.52
N HIS A 69 -16.85 -1.20 15.70
CA HIS A 69 -17.54 0.07 15.95
C HIS A 69 -17.02 1.23 15.09
N GLU A 70 -15.79 1.17 14.57
CA GLU A 70 -15.30 2.18 13.62
C GLU A 70 -16.05 2.15 12.28
N VAL A 71 -16.76 1.05 11.99
CA VAL A 71 -17.62 0.90 10.79
C VAL A 71 -19.09 1.15 11.13
N THR A 72 -19.56 0.69 12.30
CA THR A 72 -20.97 0.84 12.69
C THR A 72 -21.32 2.21 13.25
N ASP A 73 -20.32 3.00 13.64
CA ASP A 73 -20.49 4.31 14.27
C ASP A 73 -19.71 5.37 13.47
N VAL A 74 -20.36 6.50 13.16
CA VAL A 74 -19.68 7.61 12.46
C VAL A 74 -18.77 8.41 13.39
N ARG A 75 -19.11 8.43 14.68
CA ARG A 75 -18.31 8.96 15.80
C ARG A 75 -18.62 8.09 17.02
N PRO A 76 -17.73 8.01 18.01
CA PRO A 76 -17.97 7.16 19.19
C PRO A 76 -19.37 7.39 19.79
N GLY A 77 -20.21 6.34 19.80
CA GLY A 77 -21.57 6.39 20.35
C GLY A 77 -22.65 6.96 19.44
N VAL A 78 -22.35 7.26 18.18
CA VAL A 78 -23.32 7.71 17.17
C VAL A 78 -23.49 6.61 16.10
N PRO A 79 -24.41 5.65 16.30
CA PRO A 79 -24.56 4.50 15.41
C PRO A 79 -25.15 4.93 14.06
N VAL A 80 -24.62 4.33 12.99
CA VAL A 80 -25.13 4.44 11.61
C VAL A 80 -25.56 3.10 11.02
N ALA A 81 -25.33 2.00 11.76
CA ALA A 81 -25.80 0.66 11.43
C ALA A 81 -26.84 0.16 12.46
N PRO A 82 -27.69 -0.83 12.12
CA PRO A 82 -28.57 -1.48 13.07
C PRO A 82 -27.82 -2.07 14.27
N VAL A 83 -28.44 -2.04 15.45
CA VAL A 83 -27.87 -2.60 16.69
C VAL A 83 -27.54 -4.09 16.50
N GLY A 84 -26.35 -4.50 16.91
CA GLY A 84 -25.88 -5.89 16.82
C GLY A 84 -25.21 -6.26 15.48
N THR A 85 -25.16 -5.34 14.52
CA THR A 85 -24.45 -5.54 13.24
C THR A 85 -23.00 -5.93 13.48
N GLN A 86 -22.57 -7.02 12.84
CA GLN A 86 -21.17 -7.43 12.81
C GLN A 86 -20.47 -6.72 11.65
N ALA A 87 -19.23 -6.29 11.86
CA ALA A 87 -18.44 -5.59 10.84
C ALA A 87 -17.10 -6.31 10.62
N TYR A 88 -16.68 -6.35 9.36
CA TYR A 88 -15.32 -6.73 8.97
C TYR A 88 -14.53 -5.44 8.72
N ASN A 89 -13.47 -5.22 9.51
CA ASN A 89 -12.74 -3.95 9.52
C ASN A 89 -11.22 -4.15 9.47
N PRO A 90 -10.67 -4.61 8.33
CA PRO A 90 -9.24 -4.60 8.10
C PRO A 90 -8.72 -3.16 8.00
N ALA A 91 -7.67 -2.82 8.75
CA ALA A 91 -7.09 -1.48 8.75
C ALA A 91 -6.31 -1.14 7.47
N PHE A 92 -5.89 -2.19 6.74
CA PHE A 92 -5.01 -2.14 5.59
C PHE A 92 -5.47 -3.17 4.55
N ASP A 93 -5.06 -2.97 3.30
CA ASP A 93 -5.08 -4.01 2.27
C ASP A 93 -3.69 -4.16 1.65
N VAL A 94 -3.50 -5.23 0.87
CA VAL A 94 -2.23 -5.54 0.20
C VAL A 94 -2.42 -5.38 -1.29
N THR A 95 -1.61 -4.51 -1.90
CA THR A 95 -1.53 -4.28 -3.33
C THR A 95 -0.36 -5.07 -3.91
N PRO A 96 -0.60 -6.05 -4.81
CA PRO A 96 0.46 -6.80 -5.47
C PRO A 96 1.38 -5.92 -6.31
N ALA A 97 2.66 -6.29 -6.40
CA ALA A 97 3.68 -5.53 -7.12
C ALA A 97 3.31 -5.26 -8.59
N GLU A 98 2.62 -6.19 -9.28
CA GLU A 98 2.23 -6.02 -10.69
C GLU A 98 1.13 -4.96 -10.94
N LEU A 99 0.58 -4.39 -9.88
CA LEU A 99 -0.31 -3.23 -9.95
C LEU A 99 0.41 -1.90 -9.67
N VAL A 100 1.65 -1.95 -9.17
CA VAL A 100 2.45 -0.78 -8.83
C VAL A 100 3.35 -0.42 -10.02
N THR A 101 3.22 0.81 -10.50
CA THR A 101 4.05 1.34 -11.58
C THR A 101 5.47 1.64 -11.11
N ALA A 102 5.61 2.29 -9.95
CA ALA A 102 6.90 2.60 -9.37
C ALA A 102 6.80 2.82 -7.85
N ILE A 103 7.92 2.61 -7.15
CA ILE A 103 8.09 3.01 -5.75
C ILE A 103 9.14 4.12 -5.67
N VAL A 104 8.76 5.28 -5.14
CA VAL A 104 9.64 6.44 -4.96
C VAL A 104 10.09 6.49 -3.51
N THR A 105 11.41 6.53 -3.31
CA THR A 105 12.05 6.63 -2.00
C THR A 105 13.01 7.83 -1.95
N GLU A 106 13.59 8.11 -0.79
CA GLU A 106 14.64 9.12 -0.64
C GLU A 106 15.97 8.73 -1.32
N HIS A 107 16.10 7.49 -1.81
CA HIS A 107 17.30 6.96 -2.46
C HIS A 107 17.12 6.65 -3.96
N GLY A 108 15.95 6.98 -4.52
CA GLY A 108 15.66 6.88 -5.94
C GLY A 108 14.29 6.27 -6.22
N VAL A 109 14.10 5.88 -7.48
CA VAL A 109 12.87 5.27 -7.97
C VAL A 109 13.12 3.81 -8.31
N VAL A 110 12.24 2.93 -7.83
CA VAL A 110 12.19 1.50 -8.14
C VAL A 110 11.18 1.30 -9.27
N SER A 111 11.66 0.91 -10.45
CA SER A 111 10.85 0.57 -11.63
C SER A 111 11.73 -0.22 -12.63
N PRO A 112 11.41 -1.47 -13.00
CA PRO A 112 10.26 -2.26 -12.54
C PRO A 112 10.28 -2.50 -11.03
N VAL A 113 9.11 -2.74 -10.44
CA VAL A 113 8.99 -3.05 -9.00
C VAL A 113 9.25 -4.53 -8.81
N ASP A 114 10.45 -4.86 -8.33
CA ASP A 114 10.86 -6.22 -8.00
C ASP A 114 11.88 -6.23 -6.86
N HIS A 115 12.22 -7.44 -6.40
CA HIS A 115 13.19 -7.64 -5.32
C HIS A 115 14.56 -7.06 -5.62
N GLY A 116 15.07 -7.21 -6.85
CA GLY A 116 16.44 -6.79 -7.19
C GLY A 116 16.60 -5.28 -7.08
N THR A 117 15.67 -4.55 -7.69
CA THR A 117 15.64 -3.08 -7.69
C THR A 117 15.36 -2.50 -6.31
N LEU A 118 14.45 -3.10 -5.52
CA LEU A 118 14.22 -2.73 -4.12
C LEU A 118 15.47 -2.91 -3.26
N ALA A 119 16.13 -4.08 -3.36
CA ALA A 119 17.34 -4.37 -2.59
C ALA A 119 18.48 -3.38 -2.91
N GLU A 120 18.63 -2.99 -4.17
CA GLU A 120 19.63 -1.99 -4.59
C GLU A 120 19.38 -0.64 -3.89
N VAL A 121 18.15 -0.12 -3.95
CA VAL A 121 17.79 1.16 -3.33
C VAL A 121 17.97 1.12 -1.80
N CYS A 122 17.60 0.02 -1.16
CA CYS A 122 17.82 -0.16 0.29
C CYS A 122 19.31 -0.25 0.66
N SER A 123 20.17 -0.78 -0.23
CA SER A 123 21.61 -0.90 0.03
C SER A 123 22.34 0.46 0.03
N ARG A 124 21.88 1.43 -0.77
CA ARG A 124 22.44 2.79 -0.83
C ARG A 124 22.34 3.54 0.50
N SER A 125 21.34 3.20 1.32
CA SER A 125 21.19 3.71 2.69
C SER A 125 22.31 3.26 3.64
N ARG A 126 22.90 2.09 3.38
CA ARG A 126 23.98 1.53 4.21
C ARG A 126 25.35 2.12 3.88
N SER A 127 25.56 2.60 2.65
CA SER A 127 26.82 3.19 2.21
C SER A 127 27.04 4.64 2.65
N THR A 128 25.97 5.39 2.97
CA THR A 128 26.05 6.79 3.43
C THR A 128 26.28 6.94 4.94
N LYS A 129 26.35 5.83 5.70
CA LYS A 129 26.63 5.80 7.14
C LYS A 129 28.05 5.33 7.48
N SER A 130 28.95 5.20 6.50
CA SER A 130 30.35 4.80 6.71
C SER A 130 31.33 5.93 6.45
#